data_AF-A0A162G178-F1
#
_entry.id   AF-A0A162G178-F1
#
_cell.length_a   1.000
_cell.length_b   1.000
_cell.length_c   1.000
_cell.angle_alpha   90.00
_cell.angle_beta   90.00
_cell.angle_gamma   90.00
#
_symmetry.space_group_name_H-M   'P 1'
#
loop_
_entity.id
_entity.type
_entity.pdbx_description
1 polymer ?
#
loop_
_entity_poly.entity_id
_entity_poly.type
_entity_poly.pdbx_seq_one_letter_code
_entity_poly.pdbx_strand_id
1 'polypeptide(L)'
;MKLFSFGRGDANPLPADDRGSGTLDDYDYELRPTSRRGSTLLVLADSRPHQEEIARVLALGEDEVTAVIPRRTLEEERVDAPMPVRLFAAQRPSGLVGQVPRGLENVVDAALARLSETGRSPRIPARIVTAKGQLRVQLLMHETRG
;
A
#
# COMPACT_ATOMS: atom_id res chain seq x y z
N MET A 1 -35.96 0.72 23.94
CA MET A 1 -34.90 1.67 23.52
C MET A 1 -34.38 1.23 22.17
N LYS A 2 -34.57 2.03 21.11
CA LYS A 2 -34.00 1.75 19.79
C LYS A 2 -32.52 2.12 19.84
N LEU A 3 -31.63 1.15 19.70
CA LEU A 3 -30.20 1.42 19.47
C LEU A 3 -30.08 2.09 18.11
N PHE A 4 -29.59 3.33 18.10
CA PHE A 4 -29.12 3.97 16.90
C PHE A 4 -27.85 3.24 16.46
N SER A 5 -27.90 2.50 15.35
CA SER A 5 -26.68 2.06 14.69
C SER A 5 -25.99 3.30 14.11
N PHE A 6 -24.91 3.74 14.74
CA PHE A 6 -23.97 4.63 14.08
C PHE A 6 -23.28 3.83 12.98
N GLY A 7 -23.91 3.75 11.81
CA GLY A 7 -23.20 3.43 10.58
C GLY A 7 -22.23 4.57 10.35
N ARG A 8 -20.98 4.40 10.78
CA ARG A 8 -19.85 5.18 10.28
C ARG A 8 -19.83 4.91 8.78
N GLY A 9 -20.43 5.81 8.00
CA GLY A 9 -20.49 5.69 6.55
C GLY A 9 -19.08 5.49 6.05
N ASP A 10 -18.81 4.30 5.52
CA ASP A 10 -17.57 3.97 4.84
C ASP A 10 -17.58 4.78 3.53
N ALA A 11 -17.25 6.07 3.65
CA ALA A 11 -17.19 7.03 2.56
C ALA A 11 -15.91 6.83 1.74
N ASN A 12 -15.47 5.57 1.57
CA ASN A 12 -14.48 5.25 0.57
C ASN A 12 -15.18 5.27 -0.79
N PRO A 13 -14.87 6.27 -1.66
CA PRO A 13 -15.53 6.44 -2.95
C PRO A 13 -15.20 5.31 -3.92
N LEU A 14 -14.21 4.48 -3.61
CA LEU A 14 -13.80 3.37 -4.45
C LEU A 14 -14.79 2.20 -4.35
N PRO A 15 -15.05 1.51 -5.48
CA PRO A 15 -15.77 0.24 -5.50
C PRO A 15 -15.18 -0.75 -4.50
N ALA A 16 -16.03 -1.54 -3.82
CA ALA A 16 -15.62 -2.42 -2.72
C ALA A 16 -14.45 -3.36 -3.06
N ASP A 17 -14.38 -3.80 -4.30
CA ASP A 17 -13.36 -4.68 -4.84
C ASP A 17 -12.11 -3.97 -5.36
N ASP A 18 -12.04 -2.64 -5.25
CA ASP A 18 -10.86 -1.80 -5.53
C ASP A 18 -10.38 -0.94 -4.34
N ARG A 19 -10.91 -1.19 -3.14
CA ARG A 19 -10.48 -0.48 -1.91
C ARG A 19 -9.11 -0.92 -1.39
N GLY A 20 -8.50 -1.92 -2.02
CA GLY A 20 -7.32 -2.59 -1.52
C GLY A 20 -7.63 -3.51 -0.33
N SER A 21 -6.60 -4.03 0.31
CA SER A 21 -6.77 -4.91 1.46
C SER A 21 -5.56 -4.90 2.39
N GLY A 22 -5.82 -5.09 3.67
CA GLY A 22 -4.84 -5.24 4.74
C GLY A 22 -5.56 -5.14 6.08
N THR A 23 -4.96 -5.64 7.16
CA THR A 23 -5.54 -5.54 8.50
C THR A 23 -4.52 -4.97 9.48
N LEU A 24 -4.99 -4.14 10.41
CA LEU A 24 -4.15 -3.66 11.51
C LEU A 24 -3.76 -4.78 12.47
N ASP A 25 -4.52 -5.87 12.52
CA ASP A 25 -4.21 -7.04 13.37
C ASP A 25 -2.92 -7.75 12.96
N ASP A 26 -2.44 -7.53 11.72
CA ASP A 26 -1.16 -8.05 11.26
C ASP A 26 0.03 -7.26 11.83
N TYR A 27 -0.20 -6.21 12.63
CA TYR A 27 0.82 -5.32 13.17
C TYR A 27 0.74 -5.25 14.71
N ASP A 28 1.88 -5.02 15.35
CA ASP A 28 1.92 -4.74 16.78
C ASP A 28 1.57 -3.26 17.10
N TYR A 29 1.59 -2.91 18.37
CA TYR A 29 1.28 -1.55 18.83
C TYR A 29 2.25 -0.47 18.32
N GLU A 30 3.42 -0.87 17.80
CA GLU A 30 4.41 0.02 17.17
C GLU A 30 4.30 -0.01 15.64
N LEU A 31 3.20 -0.55 15.11
CA LEU A 31 2.93 -0.72 13.68
C LEU A 31 4.02 -1.52 12.96
N ARG A 32 4.68 -2.44 13.67
CA ARG A 32 5.60 -3.39 13.05
C ARG A 32 4.83 -4.64 12.62
N PRO A 33 5.07 -5.17 11.42
CA PRO A 33 4.51 -6.44 11.00
C PRO A 33 4.77 -7.52 12.05
N THR A 34 3.74 -8.22 12.52
CA THR A 34 3.85 -9.27 13.55
C THR A 34 4.63 -10.50 13.05
N SER A 35 4.59 -10.76 11.74
CA SER A 35 5.22 -11.91 11.10
C SER A 35 6.34 -11.48 10.15
N ARG A 36 7.42 -12.29 10.11
CA ARG A 36 8.50 -12.18 9.12
C ARG A 36 8.31 -13.08 7.90
N ARG A 37 7.31 -13.98 7.93
CA ARG A 37 7.20 -15.11 6.97
C ARG A 37 6.21 -14.88 5.84
N GLY A 38 6.04 -13.64 5.38
CA GLY A 38 5.22 -13.39 4.19
C GLY A 38 3.72 -13.21 4.41
N SER A 39 3.22 -13.23 5.65
CA SER A 39 1.77 -13.13 5.91
C SER A 39 1.25 -11.69 5.95
N THR A 40 2.07 -10.74 6.39
CA THR A 40 1.69 -9.32 6.41
C THR A 40 1.88 -8.72 5.02
N LEU A 41 0.77 -8.50 4.32
CA LEU A 41 0.70 -7.95 2.97
C LEU A 41 -0.32 -6.82 2.92
N LEU A 42 -0.08 -5.83 2.07
CA LEU A 42 -1.02 -4.75 1.80
C LEU A 42 -1.29 -4.66 0.30
N VAL A 43 -2.53 -4.87 -0.12
CA VAL A 43 -2.95 -4.74 -1.52
C VAL A 43 -3.38 -3.32 -1.75
N LEU A 44 -2.83 -2.67 -2.78
CA LEU A 44 -3.15 -1.28 -3.10
C LEU A 44 -4.64 -1.09 -3.43
N ALA A 45 -5.13 0.08 -3.06
CA ALA A 45 -6.41 0.60 -3.51
C ALA A 45 -6.26 1.27 -4.88
N ASP A 46 -7.38 1.52 -5.55
CA ASP A 46 -7.46 2.32 -6.78
C ASP A 46 -6.50 1.84 -7.89
N SER A 47 -6.31 0.51 -8.02
CA SER A 47 -5.38 -0.03 -9.03
C SER A 47 -6.05 -0.17 -10.40
N ARG A 48 -7.38 -0.09 -10.49
CA ARG A 48 -8.12 -0.29 -11.75
C ARG A 48 -7.86 0.75 -12.81
N PRO A 49 -7.78 2.06 -12.51
CA PRO A 49 -7.47 3.04 -13.53
C PRO A 49 -6.04 2.88 -14.08
N HIS A 50 -5.20 2.09 -13.41
CA HIS A 50 -3.77 1.97 -13.68
C HIS A 50 -3.34 0.62 -14.24
N GLN A 51 -4.26 -0.21 -14.74
CA GLN A 51 -3.96 -1.56 -15.25
C GLN A 51 -2.90 -1.55 -16.36
N GLU A 52 -2.94 -0.58 -17.28
CA GLU A 52 -1.95 -0.45 -18.35
C GLU A 52 -0.54 -0.20 -17.81
N GLU A 53 -0.43 0.62 -16.76
CA GLU A 53 0.86 0.91 -16.14
C GLU A 53 1.40 -0.29 -15.37
N ILE A 54 0.52 -0.97 -14.63
CA ILE A 54 0.88 -2.21 -13.90
C ILE A 54 1.32 -3.29 -14.90
N ALA A 55 0.62 -3.44 -16.03
CA ALA A 55 0.99 -4.36 -17.09
C ALA A 55 2.33 -3.99 -17.73
N ARG A 56 2.59 -2.69 -17.95
CA ARG A 56 3.90 -2.20 -18.42
C ARG A 56 5.02 -2.59 -17.48
N VAL A 57 4.85 -2.38 -16.17
CA VAL A 57 5.86 -2.74 -15.17
C VAL A 57 6.07 -4.25 -15.12
N LEU A 58 4.99 -5.03 -15.16
CA LEU A 58 5.06 -6.50 -15.19
C LEU A 58 5.81 -7.01 -16.44
N ALA A 59 5.60 -6.38 -17.59
CA ALA A 59 6.25 -6.74 -18.85
C ALA A 59 7.77 -6.46 -18.87
N LEU A 60 8.31 -5.67 -17.93
CA LEU A 60 9.75 -5.48 -17.77
C LEU A 60 10.44 -6.76 -17.27
N GLY A 61 9.70 -7.67 -16.62
CA GLY A 61 10.23 -8.96 -16.17
C GLY A 61 11.25 -8.86 -15.03
N GLU A 62 11.21 -7.79 -14.23
CA GLU A 62 12.09 -7.62 -13.07
C GLU A 62 11.63 -8.51 -11.91
N ASP A 63 12.57 -9.23 -11.30
CA ASP A 63 12.31 -10.08 -10.13
C ASP A 63 12.04 -9.25 -8.86
N GLU A 64 12.67 -8.07 -8.76
CA GLU A 64 12.56 -7.18 -7.61
C GLU A 64 11.89 -5.86 -8.01
N VAL A 65 10.68 -5.65 -7.49
CA VAL A 65 9.95 -4.39 -7.63
C VAL A 65 9.78 -3.77 -6.26
N THR A 66 9.99 -2.45 -6.16
CA THR A 66 9.80 -1.73 -4.89
C THR A 66 8.83 -0.58 -5.07
N ALA A 67 8.09 -0.23 -4.03
CA ALA A 67 7.15 0.86 -4.02
C ALA A 67 7.84 2.18 -3.66
N VAL A 68 7.57 3.21 -4.46
CA VAL A 68 7.94 4.60 -4.21
C VAL A 68 6.70 5.32 -3.75
N ILE A 69 6.71 5.73 -2.49
CA ILE A 69 5.58 6.35 -1.82
C ILE A 69 6.09 7.66 -1.22
N PRO A 70 5.58 8.82 -1.66
CA PRO A 70 5.96 10.10 -1.07
C PRO A 70 5.44 10.15 0.38
N ARG A 71 6.23 10.77 1.26
CA ARG A 71 5.77 11.09 2.61
C ARG A 71 4.70 12.17 2.53
N ARG A 72 3.63 12.02 3.29
CA ARG A 72 2.62 13.06 3.43
C ARG A 72 3.18 14.26 4.20
N THR A 73 2.76 15.43 3.78
CA THR A 73 2.95 16.69 4.48
C THR A 73 1.89 16.86 5.57
N LEU A 74 2.12 17.77 6.53
CA LEU A 74 1.12 18.11 7.55
C LEU A 74 -0.20 18.63 6.97
N GLU A 75 -0.17 19.25 5.79
CA GLU A 75 -1.37 19.71 5.10
C GLU A 75 -2.14 18.53 4.50
N GLU A 76 -1.44 17.61 3.83
CA GLU A 76 -2.00 16.37 3.30
C GLU A 76 -2.62 15.49 4.41
N GLU A 77 -1.99 15.41 5.58
CA GLU A 77 -2.57 14.71 6.73
C GLU A 77 -3.84 15.38 7.25
N ARG A 78 -3.89 16.72 7.31
CA ARG A 78 -5.07 17.47 7.78
C ARG A 78 -6.29 17.28 6.89
N VAL A 79 -6.09 17.14 5.59
CA VAL A 79 -7.17 16.94 4.62
C VAL A 79 -7.42 15.46 4.30
N ASP A 80 -6.75 14.55 5.03
CA ASP A 80 -6.81 13.11 4.80
C ASP A 80 -6.54 12.75 3.33
N ALA A 81 -5.50 13.38 2.76
CA ALA A 81 -5.10 13.19 1.38
C ALA A 81 -4.68 11.73 1.12
N PRO A 82 -5.00 11.20 -0.07
CA PRO A 82 -4.57 9.87 -0.46
C PRO A 82 -3.04 9.75 -0.52
N MET A 83 -2.52 8.54 -0.29
CA MET A 83 -1.09 8.24 -0.47
C MET A 83 -0.86 7.53 -1.81
N PRO A 84 -0.47 8.26 -2.87
CA PRO A 84 -0.23 7.66 -4.19
C PRO A 84 1.00 6.75 -4.18
N VAL A 85 0.91 5.63 -4.89
CA VAL A 85 1.99 4.65 -4.99
C VAL A 85 2.45 4.53 -6.44
N ARG A 86 3.77 4.54 -6.62
CA ARG A 86 4.47 4.18 -7.86
C ARG A 86 5.35 2.96 -7.61
N LEU A 87 5.72 2.26 -8.67
CA LEU A 87 6.68 1.16 -8.61
C LEU A 87 8.02 1.64 -9.16
N PHE A 88 9.11 1.16 -8.58
CA PHE A 88 10.46 1.31 -9.10
C PHE A 88 10.90 -0.04 -9.65
N ALA A 89 11.12 -0.08 -10.95
CA ALA A 89 11.55 -1.25 -11.71
C ALA A 89 12.45 -0.78 -12.86
N ALA A 90 13.42 -1.60 -13.28
CA ALA A 90 14.35 -1.25 -14.36
C ALA A 90 14.98 0.16 -14.19
N GLN A 91 15.45 0.47 -12.97
CA GLN A 91 16.11 1.73 -12.59
C GLN A 91 15.28 3.01 -12.72
N ARG A 92 13.95 2.92 -12.91
CA ARG A 92 13.07 4.09 -13.03
C ARG A 92 11.78 3.94 -12.24
N PRO A 93 11.20 5.05 -11.74
CA PRO A 93 9.84 5.04 -11.22
C PRO A 93 8.83 4.94 -12.37
N SER A 94 7.76 4.20 -12.14
CA SER A 94 6.58 4.08 -13.00
C SER A 94 5.65 5.29 -12.86
N GLY A 95 4.59 5.32 -13.67
CA GLY A 95 3.38 6.07 -13.36
C GLY A 95 2.69 5.58 -12.07
N LEU A 96 1.57 6.20 -11.73
CA LEU A 96 0.75 5.74 -10.60
C LEU A 96 0.22 4.33 -10.87
N VAL A 97 0.24 3.50 -9.83
CA VAL A 97 -0.28 2.12 -9.87
C VAL A 97 -1.42 1.87 -8.87
N GLY A 98 -1.75 2.90 -8.09
CA GLY A 98 -2.77 2.85 -7.05
C GLY A 98 -2.39 3.72 -5.87
N GLN A 99 -3.03 3.46 -4.75
CA GLN A 99 -2.88 4.24 -3.52
C GLN A 99 -2.86 3.32 -2.30
N VAL A 100 -2.31 3.79 -1.18
CA VAL A 100 -2.42 3.05 0.09
C VAL A 100 -3.89 2.99 0.50
N PRO A 101 -4.40 1.82 0.93
CA PRO A 101 -5.77 1.70 1.44
C PRO A 101 -6.02 2.60 2.63
N ARG A 102 -7.23 3.15 2.68
CA ARG A 102 -7.68 4.02 3.78
C ARG A 102 -7.62 3.31 5.13
N GLY A 103 -7.06 3.97 6.12
CA GLY A 103 -6.84 3.44 7.47
C GLY A 103 -5.51 2.70 7.66
N LEU A 104 -4.74 2.45 6.60
CA LEU A 104 -3.43 1.79 6.65
C LEU A 104 -2.26 2.73 6.33
N GLU A 105 -2.52 4.02 6.13
CA GLU A 105 -1.51 5.03 5.82
C GLU A 105 -0.41 5.09 6.90
N ASN A 106 -0.81 5.12 8.17
CA ASN A 106 0.13 5.21 9.30
C ASN A 106 1.08 4.01 9.38
N VAL A 107 0.63 2.83 8.94
CA VAL A 107 1.44 1.62 8.89
C VAL A 107 2.52 1.75 7.83
N VAL A 108 2.17 2.30 6.66
CA VAL A 108 3.12 2.57 5.58
C VAL A 108 4.11 3.66 5.99
N ASP A 109 3.64 4.74 6.61
CA ASP A 109 4.50 5.82 7.12
C ASP A 109 5.52 5.29 8.14
N ALA A 110 5.06 4.47 9.10
CA ALA A 110 5.93 3.82 10.09
C ALA A 110 6.94 2.86 9.44
N ALA A 111 6.53 2.10 8.42
CA ALA A 111 7.43 1.23 7.67
C ALA A 111 8.53 2.01 6.93
N LEU A 112 8.18 3.12 6.26
CA LEU A 112 9.14 3.97 5.56
C LEU A 112 10.10 4.69 6.52
N ALA A 113 9.62 5.11 7.70
CA ALA A 113 10.46 5.66 8.76
C ALA A 113 11.49 4.64 9.24
N ARG A 114 11.04 3.43 9.56
CA ARG A 114 11.91 2.35 10.02
C ARG A 114 12.98 1.96 9.00
N LEU A 115 12.62 1.88 7.71
CA LEU A 115 13.58 1.63 6.64
C LEU A 115 14.64 2.74 6.57
N SER A 116 14.22 4.01 6.68
CA SER A 116 15.14 5.15 6.70
C SER A 116 16.07 5.13 7.92
N GLU A 117 15.53 4.88 9.11
CA GLU A 117 16.27 4.85 10.37
C GLU A 117 17.30 3.72 10.42
N THR A 118 17.01 2.59 9.76
CA THR A 118 17.93 1.45 9.64
C THR A 118 18.93 1.59 8.48
N GLY A 119 18.98 2.75 7.82
CA GLY A 119 19.90 3.03 6.70
C GLY A 119 19.56 2.27 5.41
N ARG A 120 18.37 1.64 5.32
CA ARG A 120 17.87 1.00 4.11
C ARG A 120 17.22 2.05 3.20
N SER A 121 17.09 1.72 1.92
CA SER A 121 16.30 2.54 1.01
C SER A 121 14.85 2.62 1.52
N PRO A 122 14.23 3.82 1.60
CA PRO A 122 12.84 3.98 2.04
C PRO A 122 11.87 3.58 0.93
N ARG A 123 11.98 2.33 0.47
CA ARG A 123 11.12 1.73 -0.56
C ARG A 123 10.66 0.39 -0.05
N ILE A 124 9.35 0.15 -0.11
CA ILE A 124 8.75 -1.09 0.40
C ILE A 124 8.77 -2.12 -0.73
N PRO A 125 9.33 -3.32 -0.53
CA PRO A 125 9.27 -4.39 -1.54
C PRO A 125 7.82 -4.68 -1.95
N ALA A 126 7.60 -4.91 -3.24
CA ALA A 126 6.26 -5.06 -3.81
C ALA A 126 6.25 -6.17 -4.87
N ARG A 127 5.08 -6.74 -5.11
CA ARG A 127 4.86 -7.70 -6.20
C ARG A 127 3.57 -7.41 -6.93
N ILE A 128 3.51 -7.79 -8.20
CA ILE A 128 2.31 -7.72 -9.02
C ILE A 128 1.68 -9.12 -9.03
N VAL A 129 0.37 -9.20 -8.77
CA VAL A 129 -0.40 -10.44 -8.75
C VAL A 129 -1.65 -10.30 -9.60
N THR A 130 -2.13 -11.41 -10.14
CA THR A 130 -3.43 -11.44 -10.83
C THR A 130 -4.50 -11.93 -9.86
N ALA A 131 -5.55 -11.13 -9.65
CA ALA A 131 -6.70 -11.51 -8.83
C ALA A 131 -7.99 -11.24 -9.61
N LYS A 132 -8.82 -12.27 -9.77
CA LYS A 132 -10.11 -12.18 -10.52
C LYS A 132 -9.96 -11.54 -11.91
N GLY A 133 -8.86 -11.83 -12.61
CA GLY A 133 -8.58 -11.32 -13.95
C GLY A 133 -8.04 -9.88 -14.01
N GLN A 134 -7.80 -9.23 -12.87
CA GLN A 134 -7.18 -7.90 -12.79
C GLN A 134 -5.79 -7.98 -12.16
N LEU A 135 -4.88 -7.12 -12.60
CA LEU A 135 -3.57 -6.94 -11.98
C LEU A 135 -3.72 -6.12 -10.70
N ARG A 136 -3.09 -6.58 -9.64
CA ARG A 136 -3.05 -5.94 -8.32
C ARG A 136 -1.62 -5.83 -7.86
N VAL A 137 -1.34 -4.79 -7.08
CA VAL A 137 -0.02 -4.59 -6.47
C VAL A 137 -0.13 -4.92 -5.00
N GLN A 138 0.78 -5.75 -4.51
CA GLN A 138 0.91 -6.08 -3.09
C GLN A 138 2.23 -5.55 -2.55
N LEU A 139 2.16 -4.77 -1.48
CA LEU A 139 3.30 -4.39 -0.67
C LEU A 139 3.64 -5.52 0.30
N LEU A 140 4.90 -5.94 0.31
CA LEU A 140 5.45 -7.02 1.14
C LEU A 140 5.82 -6.47 2.51
N MET A 141 4.81 -6.05 3.27
CA MET A 141 4.99 -5.31 4.52
C MET A 141 5.84 -6.06 5.55
N HIS A 142 5.76 -7.40 5.60
CA HIS A 142 6.61 -8.24 6.44
C HIS A 142 8.13 -8.00 6.26
N GLU A 143 8.59 -7.57 5.08
CA GLU A 143 10.01 -7.27 4.81
C GLU A 143 10.48 -5.95 5.43
N THR A 144 9.55 -5.17 5.98
CA THR A 144 9.80 -3.89 6.64
C THR A 144 9.90 -3.99 8.16
N ARG A 145 9.79 -5.18 8.77
CA ARG A 145 9.80 -5.34 10.24
C ARG A 145 11.08 -4.86 10.93
N GLY A 146 12.20 -4.81 10.18
CA GLY A 146 13.58 -4.56 10.61
C GLY A 146 13.75 -3.66 11.82
#